data_AF-A0A944TGF3-F1
#
_entry.id   AF-A0A944TGF3-F1
#
_cell.length_a   1.000
_cell.length_b   1.000
_cell.length_c   1.000
_cell.angle_alpha   90.00
_cell.angle_beta   90.00
_cell.angle_gamma   90.00
#
_symmetry.space_group_name_H-M   'P 1'
#
loop_
_entity.id
_entity.type
_entity.pdbx_description
1 polymer ?
#
loop_
_entity_poly.entity_id
_entity_poly.type
_entity_poly.pdbx_seq_one_letter_code
_entity_poly.pdbx_strand_id
1 'polypeptide(L)'
;MYLIPALLFSLSGWFAMSLPLVFIAGRGLTAFSTTQVSLVLIATPTEIRSRILRTLAVGIGIGPIRILNIGLLAPLLGASRAVMIVSIEDLFALHYLRSRRGGWRVLMARC
;
A
#
# COMPACT_ATOMS: atom_id res chain seq x y z
N MET A 1 1.28 3.42 7.59
CA MET A 1 2.47 3.44 8.47
C MET A 1 3.10 2.04 8.54
N TYR A 2 3.45 1.44 7.40
CA TYR A 2 4.12 0.12 7.33
C TYR A 2 5.47 0.20 6.58
N LEU A 3 5.72 1.30 5.87
CA LEU A 3 6.94 1.54 5.07
C LEU A 3 8.21 1.65 5.93
N ILE A 4 8.10 2.20 7.15
CA ILE A 4 9.24 2.38 8.06
C ILE A 4 9.82 1.03 8.51
N PRO A 5 9.03 0.08 9.08
CA PRO A 5 9.57 -1.23 9.46
C PRO A 5 10.03 -2.07 8.25
N ALA A 6 9.44 -1.91 7.06
CA ALA A 6 9.89 -2.59 5.85
C ALA A 6 11.31 -2.12 5.41
N LEU A 7 11.60 -0.83 5.53
CA LEU A 7 12.93 -0.27 5.28
C LEU A 7 13.97 -0.75 6.31
N LEU A 8 13.61 -0.83 7.60
CA LEU A 8 14.51 -1.35 8.63
C LEU A 8 14.78 -2.85 8.46
N PHE A 9 13.82 -3.64 7.96
CA PHE A 9 14.01 -5.05 7.66
C PHE A 9 15.01 -5.26 6.51
N SER A 10 14.92 -4.43 5.45
CA SER A 10 15.82 -4.50 4.31
C SER A 10 17.30 -4.23 4.66
N LEU A 11 17.55 -3.51 5.76
CA LEU A 11 18.89 -3.14 6.24
C LEU A 11 19.48 -4.14 7.25
N SER A 12 18.67 -5.02 7.84
CA SER A 12 19.09 -5.89 8.94
C SER A 12 19.37 -7.31 8.45
N GLY A 13 20.64 -7.65 8.28
CA GLY A 13 21.10 -9.01 7.92
C GLY A 13 20.95 -10.07 9.02
N TRP A 14 20.24 -9.78 10.11
CA TRP A 14 20.11 -10.68 11.28
C TRP A 14 18.67 -11.19 11.43
N PHE A 15 18.49 -12.50 11.22
CA PHE A 15 17.19 -13.19 11.20
C PHE A 15 16.37 -13.04 12.50
N ALA A 16 17.02 -12.86 13.65
CA ALA A 16 16.35 -12.70 14.95
C ALA A 16 15.63 -11.34 15.10
N MET A 17 16.12 -10.29 14.43
CA MET A 17 15.49 -8.95 14.44
C MET A 17 14.34 -8.83 13.46
N SER A 18 14.22 -9.76 12.52
CA SER A 18 13.18 -9.76 11.50
C SER A 18 11.78 -10.03 12.06
N LEU A 19 11.67 -10.92 13.07
CA LEU A 19 10.40 -11.30 13.67
C LEU A 19 9.59 -10.12 14.27
N PRO A 20 10.16 -9.29 15.16
CA PRO A 20 9.43 -8.16 15.73
C PRO A 20 9.07 -7.10 14.69
N LEU A 21 9.94 -6.87 13.69
CA LEU A 21 9.69 -5.92 12.62
C LEU A 21 8.51 -6.34 11.73
N VAL A 22 8.45 -7.61 11.35
CA VAL A 22 7.33 -8.17 10.57
C VAL A 22 6.03 -8.10 11.37
N PHE A 23 6.08 -8.33 12.69
CA PHE A 23 4.92 -8.23 13.56
C PHE A 23 4.34 -6.81 13.61
N ILE A 24 5.20 -5.80 13.74
CA ILE A 24 4.80 -4.38 13.72
C ILE A 24 4.30 -3.98 12.34
N ALA A 25 4.97 -4.41 11.27
CA ALA A 25 4.55 -4.17 9.90
C ALA A 25 3.15 -4.78 9.62
N GLY A 26 2.91 -6.00 10.10
CA GLY A 26 1.62 -6.68 10.01
C GLY A 26 0.50 -5.91 10.70
N ARG A 27 0.74 -5.38 11.91
CA ARG A 27 -0.23 -4.52 12.61
C ARG A 27 -0.52 -3.22 11.84
N GLY A 28 0.49 -2.63 11.21
CA GLY A 28 0.31 -1.44 10.38
C GLY A 28 -0.50 -1.71 9.12
N LEU A 29 -0.29 -2.88 8.49
CA LEU A 29 -1.01 -3.31 7.29
C LEU A 29 -2.49 -3.58 7.60
N THR A 30 -2.78 -4.30 8.68
CA THR A 30 -4.16 -4.60 9.08
C THR A 30 -4.91 -3.33 9.45
N ALA A 31 -4.31 -2.44 10.24
CA ALA A 31 -4.92 -1.17 10.61
C ALA A 31 -5.22 -0.28 9.38
N PHE A 32 -4.32 -0.25 8.39
CA PHE A 32 -4.53 0.50 7.15
C PHE A 32 -5.63 -0.12 6.29
N SER A 33 -5.59 -1.44 6.10
CA SER A 33 -6.55 -2.16 5.26
C SER A 33 -7.98 -2.07 5.80
N THR A 34 -8.17 -2.13 7.12
CA THR A 34 -9.51 -2.01 7.74
C THR A 34 -10.01 -0.57 7.69
N THR A 35 -9.14 0.41 8.01
CA THR A 35 -9.50 1.83 8.01
C THR A 35 -9.86 2.33 6.61
N GLN A 36 -9.15 1.87 5.57
CA GLN A 36 -9.42 2.28 4.19
C GLN A 36 -10.86 1.95 3.76
N VAL A 37 -11.37 0.77 4.11
CA VAL A 37 -12.73 0.35 3.77
C VAL A 37 -13.76 1.13 4.60
N SER A 38 -13.53 1.29 5.90
CA SER A 38 -14.43 2.04 6.79
C SER A 38 -14.54 3.52 6.42
N LEU A 39 -13.43 4.16 6.05
CA LEU A 39 -13.41 5.55 5.62
C LEU A 39 -14.21 5.75 4.34
N VAL A 40 -14.07 4.85 3.37
CA VAL A 40 -14.87 4.86 2.13
C VAL A 40 -16.35 4.67 2.45
N LEU A 41 -16.68 3.80 3.40
CA LEU A 41 -18.06 3.58 3.82
C LEU A 41 -18.67 4.88 4.40
N ILE A 42 -17.97 5.55 5.31
CA ILE A 42 -18.46 6.77 5.99
C ILE A 42 -18.49 7.98 5.05
N ALA A 43 -17.54 8.09 4.11
CA ALA A 43 -17.43 9.23 3.19
C ALA A 43 -18.35 9.14 1.95
N THR A 44 -18.97 7.99 1.68
CA THR A 44 -19.74 7.77 0.45
C THR A 44 -21.25 7.74 0.73
N PRO A 45 -22.07 8.52 -0.02
CA PRO A 45 -23.53 8.44 0.06
C PRO A 45 -24.06 7.05 -0.32
N THR A 46 -25.17 6.65 0.30
CA THR A 46 -25.73 5.28 0.23
C THR A 46 -26.03 4.80 -1.18
N GLU A 47 -26.38 5.71 -2.09
CA GLU A 47 -26.77 5.42 -3.48
C GLU A 47 -25.61 4.87 -4.34
N ILE A 48 -24.37 5.34 -4.11
CA ILE A 48 -23.19 4.95 -4.90
C ILE A 48 -22.19 4.11 -4.10
N ARG A 49 -22.46 3.87 -2.81
CA ARG A 49 -21.58 3.14 -1.88
C ARG A 49 -21.13 1.78 -2.44
N SER A 50 -22.06 0.99 -2.97
CA SER A 50 -21.76 -0.31 -3.58
C SER A 50 -20.88 -0.19 -4.83
N ARG A 51 -21.03 0.87 -5.62
CA ARG A 51 -20.19 1.12 -6.81
C ARG A 51 -18.76 1.51 -6.43
N ILE A 52 -18.59 2.39 -5.43
CA ILE A 52 -17.26 2.80 -4.95
C ILE A 52 -16.53 1.64 -4.28
N LEU A 53 -17.21 0.86 -3.43
CA LEU A 53 -16.63 -0.33 -2.80
C LEU A 53 -16.20 -1.37 -3.84
N ARG A 54 -16.93 -1.51 -4.96
CA ARG A 54 -16.55 -2.40 -6.05
C ARG A 54 -15.28 -1.94 -6.76
N THR A 55 -15.13 -0.64 -7.01
CA THR A 55 -13.89 -0.07 -7.57
C THR A 55 -12.71 -0.26 -6.60
N LEU A 56 -12.94 -0.08 -5.29
CA LEU A 56 -11.94 -0.36 -4.26
C LEU A 56 -11.50 -1.83 -4.29
N ALA A 57 -12.45 -2.77 -4.38
CA ALA A 57 -12.16 -4.20 -4.46
C ALA A 57 -11.35 -4.57 -5.71
N VAL A 58 -11.66 -3.97 -6.87
CA VAL A 58 -10.85 -4.12 -8.09
C VAL A 58 -9.43 -3.61 -7.89
N GLY A 59 -9.26 -2.48 -7.21
CA GLY A 59 -7.93 -1.94 -6.87
C GLY A 59 -7.12 -2.86 -5.95
N ILE A 60 -7.75 -3.45 -4.94
CA ILE A 60 -7.12 -4.46 -4.07
C ILE A 60 -6.72 -5.71 -4.88
N GLY A 61 -7.54 -6.08 -5.87
CA GLY A 61 -7.28 -7.18 -6.80
C GLY A 61 -6.02 -7.01 -7.67
N ILE A 62 -5.40 -5.82 -7.70
CA ILE A 62 -4.10 -5.58 -8.34
C ILE A 62 -2.93 -6.05 -7.44
N GLY A 63 -3.17 -6.27 -6.14
CA GLY A 63 -2.17 -6.74 -5.17
C GLY A 63 -1.37 -7.97 -5.62
N PRO A 64 -2.00 -9.05 -6.12
CA PRO A 64 -1.29 -10.22 -6.65
C PRO A 64 -0.29 -9.91 -7.77
N ILE A 65 -0.57 -8.91 -8.62
CA ILE A 65 0.33 -8.48 -9.70
C ILE A 65 1.62 -7.90 -9.10
N ARG A 66 1.50 -7.13 -8.01
CA ARG A 66 2.66 -6.60 -7.27
C ARG A 66 3.47 -7.72 -6.61
N ILE A 67 2.81 -8.72 -6.05
CA ILE A 67 3.47 -9.89 -5.44
C ILE A 67 4.23 -10.69 -6.49
N LEU A 68 3.66 -10.88 -7.68
CA LEU A 68 4.33 -11.54 -8.80
C LEU A 68 5.59 -10.78 -9.24
N ASN A 69 5.53 -9.44 -9.29
CA ASN A 69 6.69 -8.60 -9.61
C ASN A 69 7.83 -8.79 -8.60
N ILE A 70 7.52 -8.80 -7.30
CA ILE A 70 8.51 -9.08 -6.24
C ILE A 70 9.09 -10.49 -6.39
N GLY A 71 8.23 -11.48 -6.63
CA GLY A 71 8.62 -12.87 -6.82
C GLY A 71 9.53 -13.09 -8.02
N LEU A 72 9.38 -12.31 -9.09
CA LEU A 72 10.26 -12.35 -10.27
C LEU A 72 11.60 -11.65 -10.01
N LEU A 73 11.59 -10.54 -9.26
CA LEU A 73 12.79 -9.78 -8.93
C LEU A 73 13.65 -10.45 -7.85
N ALA A 74 13.05 -11.23 -6.96
CA ALA A 74 13.73 -11.93 -5.87
C ALA A 74 14.86 -12.88 -6.32
N PRO A 75 14.68 -13.78 -7.31
CA PRO A 75 15.74 -14.67 -7.78
C PRO A 75 16.82 -13.95 -8.59
N LEU A 76 16.52 -12.79 -9.19
CA LEU A 76 17.46 -12.05 -10.04
C LEU A 76 18.36 -11.08 -9.26
N LEU A 77 17.81 -10.43 -8.22
CA LEU A 77 18.47 -9.31 -7.53
C LEU A 77 18.65 -9.54 -6.03
N GLY A 78 18.06 -10.61 -5.48
CA GLY A 78 18.01 -10.89 -4.05
C GLY A 78 16.85 -10.17 -3.35
N ALA A 79 16.32 -10.80 -2.29
CA ALA A 79 15.13 -10.35 -1.58
C ALA A 79 15.23 -8.91 -1.04
N SER A 80 16.39 -8.51 -0.52
CA SER A 80 16.60 -7.15 0.01
C SER A 80 16.48 -6.08 -1.09
N ARG A 81 17.09 -6.29 -2.26
CA ARG A 81 17.01 -5.33 -3.38
C ARG A 81 15.60 -5.23 -3.96
N ALA A 82 14.87 -6.35 -4.04
CA ALA A 82 13.48 -6.37 -4.49
C ALA A 82 12.56 -5.53 -3.58
N VAL A 83 12.71 -5.65 -2.26
CA VAL A 83 11.95 -4.86 -1.28
C VAL A 83 12.30 -3.37 -1.37
N MET A 84 13.57 -3.04 -1.61
CA MET A 84 14.02 -1.65 -1.75
C MET A 84 13.36 -0.97 -2.96
N ILE A 85 13.36 -1.62 -4.12
CA ILE A 85 12.72 -1.11 -5.35
C ILE A 85 11.23 -0.86 -5.12
N VAL A 86 10.53 -1.83 -4.52
CA VAL A 86 9.09 -1.71 -4.22
C VAL A 86 8.79 -0.59 -3.24
N SER A 87 9.64 -0.38 -2.24
CA SER A 87 9.48 0.71 -1.28
C SER A 87 9.64 2.08 -1.93
N ILE A 88 10.56 2.20 -2.89
CA ILE A 88 10.75 3.43 -3.67
C ILE A 88 9.54 3.73 -4.56
N GLU A 89 9.00 2.72 -5.24
CA GLU A 89 7.80 2.86 -6.06
C GLU A 89 6.59 3.35 -5.23
N ASP A 90 6.40 2.81 -4.03
CA ASP A 90 5.31 3.22 -3.13
C ASP A 90 5.46 4.69 -2.67
N LEU A 91 6.70 5.09 -2.36
CA LEU A 91 7.00 6.47 -1.97
C LEU A 91 6.80 7.45 -3.15
N PHE A 92 7.22 7.07 -4.35
CA PHE A 92 7.00 7.85 -5.57
C PHE A 92 5.51 7.99 -5.88
N ALA A 93 4.74 6.90 -5.77
CA ALA A 93 3.30 6.92 -5.93
C ALA A 93 2.64 7.85 -4.90
N LEU A 94 3.04 7.78 -3.63
CA LEU A 94 2.52 8.66 -2.58
C LEU A 94 2.84 10.14 -2.86
N HIS A 95 4.06 10.44 -3.32
CA HIS A 95 4.47 11.78 -3.70
C HIS A 95 3.65 12.31 -4.88
N TYR A 96 3.49 11.49 -5.92
CA TYR A 96 2.70 11.82 -7.10
C TYR A 96 1.23 12.06 -6.76
N LEU A 97 0.62 11.18 -5.96
CA LEU A 97 -0.75 11.34 -5.45
C LEU A 97 -0.90 12.61 -4.62
N ARG A 98 0.10 12.95 -3.79
CA ARG A 98 0.10 14.19 -3.00
C ARG A 98 0.11 15.43 -3.89
N SER A 99 0.88 15.41 -4.98
CA SER A 99 0.89 16.49 -5.99
C SER A 99 -0.45 16.63 -6.71
N ARG A 100 -1.16 15.53 -6.96
CA ARG A 100 -2.48 15.51 -7.62
C ARG A 100 -3.68 15.81 -6.69
N ARG A 101 -3.50 15.92 -5.37
CA ARG A 101 -4.62 16.18 -4.41
C ARG A 101 -5.37 17.48 -4.68
N GLY A 102 -4.71 18.51 -5.20
CA GLY A 102 -5.34 19.78 -5.54
C GLY A 102 -6.40 19.66 -6.64
N GLY A 103 -6.14 18.87 -7.69
CA GLY A 103 -7.06 18.68 -8.81
C GLY A 103 -8.23 17.74 -8.48
N TRP A 104 -8.03 16.74 -7.63
CA TRP A 104 -9.09 15.80 -7.24
C TRP A 104 -10.19 16.44 -6.38
N ARG A 105 -9.86 17.43 -5.55
CA ARG A 105 -10.87 18.21 -4.81
C ARG A 105 -11.80 18.98 -5.75
N VAL A 106 -11.28 19.49 -6.87
CA VAL A 106 -12.06 20.23 -7.87
C VAL A 106 -12.91 19.29 -8.73
N LEU A 107 -12.42 18.09 -9.03
CA LEU A 107 -13.16 17.07 -9.78
C LEU A 107 -14.29 16.44 -8.94
N MET A 108 -14.03 16.14 -7.67
CA MET A 108 -15.04 15.60 -6.74
C MET A 108 -16.14 16.62 -6.39
N ALA A 109 -15.85 17.93 -6.43
CA ALA A 109 -16.85 18.98 -6.22
C ALA A 109 -17.76 19.21 -7.46
N ARG A 110 -17.48 18.53 -8.57
CA ARG A 110 -18.24 18.62 -9.83
C ARG A 110 -19.08 17.37 -10.12
N CYS A 111 -19.01 16.36 -9.27
CA CYS A 111 -19.89 15.19 -9.28
C CYS A 111 -20.87 15.28 -8.11
#